data_AF-A0A960KBB7-F1
#
_entry.id   AF-A0A960KBB7-F1
#
_cell.length_a   1.000
_cell.length_b   1.000
_cell.length_c   1.000
_cell.angle_alpha   90.00
_cell.angle_beta   90.00
_cell.angle_gamma   90.00
#
_symmetry.space_group_name_H-M   'P 1'
#
loop_
_entity.id
_entity.type
_entity.pdbx_description
1 polymer ?
#
loop_
_entity_poly.entity_id
_entity_poly.type
_entity_poly.pdbx_seq_one_letter_code
_entity_poly.pdbx_strand_id
1 'polypeptide(L)'
;VEPCTTDDVNVVLALSDGDNVTVAEAYDPRPENWGSPQRGTLPIGWGITPALSVLAPAMWDRYVSEATPADEIVDIMGLGYSYGSVMPHAAAHLAGGERLRSTLGIATHWSLDALLSDPEAKGWAAVADAATRADTTPAGILLNYERWDGPAWFHSDHGVPVLASQQSSYDDGPAQLATSLRALAETPASERPLVSFYAITVWSSTYDGLVQQIAPLADEVGIRFLTPADAFACLPAWEPPTTTTTSTTPTTVTSTTAATEGATATPPPAEPVDGGTSYVG
;
A
#
# COMPACT_ATOMS: atom_id res chain seq x y z
N VAL A 1 -1.29 18.36 -8.93
CA VAL A 1 -0.42 17.50 -9.76
C VAL A 1 -1.05 17.35 -11.13
N GLU A 2 -0.27 17.31 -12.21
CA GLU A 2 -0.80 17.00 -13.55
C GLU A 2 -1.28 15.55 -13.59
N PRO A 3 -2.45 15.24 -14.19
CA PRO A 3 -2.95 13.88 -14.33
C PRO A 3 -1.91 12.95 -14.95
N CYS A 4 -1.84 11.72 -14.46
CA CYS A 4 -0.94 10.74 -15.04
C CYS A 4 -1.49 10.27 -16.39
N THR A 5 -0.57 10.07 -17.33
CA THR A 5 -0.86 9.48 -18.65
C THR A 5 0.09 8.31 -18.86
N THR A 6 -0.27 7.40 -19.77
CA THR A 6 0.62 6.29 -20.14
C THR A 6 1.71 6.71 -21.13
N ASP A 7 1.68 7.94 -21.64
CA ASP A 7 2.76 8.51 -22.44
C ASP A 7 3.98 8.82 -21.55
N ASP A 8 3.73 9.26 -20.32
CA ASP A 8 4.75 9.40 -19.27
C ASP A 8 5.14 8.05 -18.66
N VAL A 9 6.35 7.98 -18.10
CA VAL A 9 6.78 6.86 -17.25
C VAL A 9 6.70 7.33 -15.80
N ASN A 10 5.54 7.18 -15.17
CA ASN A 10 5.31 7.66 -13.81
C ASN A 10 5.77 6.62 -12.78
N VAL A 11 6.70 7.03 -11.90
CA VAL A 11 7.35 6.14 -10.95
C VAL A 11 7.26 6.69 -9.54
N VAL A 12 6.85 5.82 -8.61
CA VAL A 12 6.84 6.08 -7.17
C VAL A 12 7.83 5.16 -6.50
N LEU A 13 8.64 5.74 -5.62
CA LEU A 13 9.63 5.03 -4.82
C LEU A 13 9.29 5.24 -3.34
N ALA A 14 9.33 4.19 -2.53
CA ALA A 14 9.24 4.32 -1.08
C ALA A 14 10.19 3.36 -0.36
N LEU A 15 10.89 3.87 0.67
CA LEU A 15 11.76 3.11 1.55
C LEU A 15 10.95 2.36 2.61
N SER A 16 11.20 1.06 2.74
CA SER A 16 10.45 0.13 3.59
C SER A 16 10.89 0.12 5.06
N ASP A 17 10.30 -0.79 5.83
CA ASP A 17 10.66 -1.16 7.21
C ASP A 17 10.47 -0.03 8.25
N GLY A 18 9.80 1.06 7.88
CA GLY A 18 9.47 2.17 8.77
C GLY A 18 8.57 1.83 9.96
N ASP A 19 7.94 0.66 9.94
CA ASP A 19 7.14 0.12 11.05
C ASP A 19 8.04 -0.27 12.22
N ASN A 20 9.30 -0.61 11.93
CA ASN A 20 10.33 -0.84 12.91
C ASN A 20 10.91 0.49 13.37
N VAL A 21 10.56 0.91 14.59
CA VAL A 21 11.04 2.16 15.22
C VAL A 21 12.56 2.29 15.17
N THR A 22 13.31 1.18 15.21
CA THR A 22 14.78 1.19 15.12
C THR A 22 15.28 1.74 13.78
N VAL A 23 14.54 1.54 12.69
CA VAL A 23 14.89 2.07 11.35
C VAL A 23 14.85 3.60 11.40
N ALA A 24 13.75 4.18 11.89
CA ALA A 24 13.62 5.62 12.08
C ALA A 24 14.60 6.18 13.14
N GLU A 25 15.01 5.40 14.14
CA GLU A 25 15.95 5.90 15.15
C GLU A 25 17.43 5.82 14.73
N ALA A 26 17.81 4.81 13.95
CA ALA A 26 19.22 4.47 13.75
C ALA A 26 19.65 4.26 12.29
N TYR A 27 18.72 4.04 11.37
CA TYR A 27 19.03 3.74 9.97
C TYR A 27 18.74 4.93 9.04
N ASP A 28 17.54 5.48 9.14
CA ASP A 28 17.14 6.65 8.35
C ASP A 28 17.96 7.90 8.66
N PRO A 29 18.31 8.24 9.93
CA PRO A 29 19.06 9.46 10.23
C PRO A 29 20.49 9.52 9.69
N ARG A 30 20.97 8.43 9.06
CA ARG A 30 22.36 8.32 8.60
C ARG A 30 22.69 9.31 7.49
N PRO A 31 23.98 9.71 7.35
CA PRO A 31 24.41 10.67 6.34
C PRO A 31 24.09 10.29 4.89
N GLU A 32 23.92 9.01 4.57
CA GLU A 32 23.60 8.52 3.24
C GLU A 32 22.08 8.40 2.96
N ASN A 33 21.25 8.65 3.99
CA ASN A 33 19.79 8.55 3.97
C ASN A 33 19.16 9.91 4.26
N TRP A 34 18.38 10.05 5.34
CA TRP A 34 17.77 11.32 5.73
C TRP A 34 18.83 12.41 5.95
N GLY A 35 20.03 12.05 6.41
CA GLY A 35 21.15 12.98 6.56
C GLY A 35 21.83 13.40 5.25
N SER A 36 21.40 12.89 4.10
CA SER A 36 22.06 13.13 2.81
C SER A 36 22.01 14.61 2.40
N PRO A 37 23.15 15.19 1.96
CA PRO A 37 23.16 16.52 1.37
C PRO A 37 22.47 16.55 -0.01
N GLN A 38 22.15 15.39 -0.60
CA GLN A 38 21.42 15.26 -1.85
C GLN A 38 19.90 15.14 -1.64
N ARG A 39 19.42 15.13 -0.39
CA ARG A 39 17.98 15.05 -0.08
C ARG A 39 17.23 16.20 -0.75
N GLY A 40 16.15 15.86 -1.44
CA GLY A 40 15.42 16.80 -2.30
C GLY A 40 15.66 16.63 -3.80
N THR A 41 16.66 15.84 -4.21
CA THR A 41 16.96 15.56 -5.63
C THR A 41 15.99 14.57 -6.26
N LEU A 42 15.54 13.56 -5.51
CA LEU A 42 14.66 12.51 -5.99
C LEU A 42 13.41 12.45 -5.08
N PRO A 43 12.19 12.61 -5.63
CA PRO A 43 10.96 12.37 -4.89
C PRO A 43 10.90 10.96 -4.32
N ILE A 44 10.65 10.82 -3.02
CA ILE A 44 10.62 9.51 -2.35
C ILE A 44 9.68 9.51 -1.13
N GLY A 45 9.03 8.36 -0.92
CA GLY A 45 8.36 8.04 0.34
C GLY A 45 9.35 7.49 1.37
N TRP A 46 9.36 8.05 2.56
CA TRP A 46 10.07 7.53 3.72
C TRP A 46 9.07 6.77 4.59
N GLY A 47 9.19 5.44 4.64
CA GLY A 47 8.45 4.65 5.61
C GLY A 47 8.83 5.07 7.01
N ILE A 48 7.91 5.68 7.75
CA ILE A 48 8.12 6.08 9.15
C ILE A 48 6.82 5.83 9.91
N THR A 49 6.88 5.00 10.96
CA THR A 49 5.69 4.71 11.76
C THR A 49 5.16 5.95 12.48
N PRO A 50 3.84 6.19 12.45
CA PRO A 50 3.22 7.25 13.24
C PRO A 50 3.34 6.99 14.75
N ALA A 51 3.66 5.77 15.19
CA ALA A 51 3.94 5.49 16.60
C ALA A 51 5.14 6.30 17.13
N LEU A 52 6.04 6.73 16.24
CA LEU A 52 7.19 7.57 16.59
C LEU A 52 6.77 8.90 17.22
N SER A 53 5.59 9.45 16.85
CA SER A 53 5.06 10.69 17.44
C SER A 53 4.76 10.56 18.94
N VAL A 54 4.67 9.34 19.46
CA VAL A 54 4.43 9.04 20.88
C VAL A 54 5.68 8.46 21.54
N LEU A 55 6.34 7.51 20.88
CA LEU A 55 7.47 6.76 21.44
C LEU A 55 8.77 7.57 21.44
N ALA A 56 8.99 8.39 20.41
CA ALA A 56 10.16 9.24 20.26
C ALA A 56 9.78 10.58 19.59
N PRO A 57 8.98 11.43 20.25
CA PRO A 57 8.39 12.62 19.64
C PRO A 57 9.42 13.60 19.07
N ALA A 58 10.61 13.72 19.68
CA ALA A 58 11.68 14.56 19.14
C ALA A 58 12.23 14.05 17.79
N MET A 59 12.22 12.74 17.56
CA MET A 59 12.58 12.17 16.27
C MET A 59 11.48 12.41 15.24
N TRP A 60 10.22 12.20 15.61
CA TRP A 60 9.09 12.56 14.76
C TRP A 60 9.11 14.03 14.32
N ASP A 61 9.29 14.95 15.28
CA ASP A 61 9.37 16.39 15.02
C ASP A 61 10.52 16.73 14.07
N ARG A 62 11.67 16.05 14.18
CA ARG A 62 12.78 16.20 13.25
C ARG A 62 12.38 15.83 11.83
N TYR A 63 11.77 14.67 11.63
CA TYR A 63 11.34 14.24 10.29
C TYR A 63 10.34 15.21 9.66
N VAL A 64 9.31 15.59 10.41
CA VAL A 64 8.28 16.50 9.87
C VAL A 64 8.84 17.90 9.61
N SER A 65 9.71 18.42 10.46
CA SER A 65 10.25 19.78 10.30
C SER A 65 11.35 19.92 9.26
N GLU A 66 12.07 18.83 8.97
CA GLU A 66 13.17 18.81 8.00
C GLU A 66 12.75 18.28 6.61
N ALA A 67 11.52 17.76 6.46
CA ALA A 67 11.02 17.24 5.19
C ALA A 67 11.08 18.31 4.08
N THR A 68 11.67 17.93 2.95
CA THR A 68 11.67 18.75 1.72
C THR A 68 10.39 18.47 0.91
N PRO A 69 10.06 19.26 -0.12
CA PRO A 69 8.93 18.96 -1.00
C PRO A 69 9.03 17.63 -1.76
N ALA A 70 10.22 17.03 -1.83
CA ALA A 70 10.45 15.72 -2.44
C ALA A 70 10.45 14.58 -1.41
N ASP A 71 10.31 14.89 -0.12
CA ASP A 71 10.16 13.89 0.94
C ASP A 71 8.67 13.75 1.28
N GLU A 72 8.17 12.52 1.27
CA GLU A 72 6.88 12.20 1.88
C GLU A 72 7.06 11.24 3.03
N ILE A 73 6.49 11.56 4.19
CA ILE A 73 6.38 10.59 5.28
C ILE A 73 5.21 9.65 4.96
N VAL A 74 5.52 8.36 4.81
CA VAL A 74 4.56 7.31 4.54
C VAL A 74 4.37 6.48 5.80
N ASP A 75 3.14 6.41 6.31
CA ASP A 75 2.81 5.46 7.36
C ASP A 75 2.92 4.05 6.80
N ILE A 76 3.59 3.15 7.50
CA ILE A 76 3.61 1.73 7.18
C ILE A 76 3.00 0.93 8.33
N MET A 77 1.96 0.15 8.01
CA MET A 77 1.23 -0.72 8.94
C MET A 77 0.54 -0.03 10.14
N GLY A 78 0.58 1.30 10.26
CA GLY A 78 -0.08 2.06 11.32
C GLY A 78 0.72 2.13 12.62
N LEU A 79 0.00 2.11 13.75
CA LEU A 79 0.58 2.22 15.11
C LEU A 79 1.50 1.05 15.51
N GLY A 80 1.47 -0.04 14.74
CA GLY A 80 2.29 -1.21 14.96
C GLY A 80 1.99 -2.24 13.89
N TYR A 81 2.98 -3.09 13.61
CA TYR A 81 2.86 -4.10 12.57
C TYR A 81 1.69 -5.04 12.85
N SER A 82 0.67 -4.98 11.99
CA SER A 82 -0.52 -5.82 12.10
C SER A 82 -1.21 -6.03 10.75
N TYR A 83 -1.74 -7.23 10.53
CA TYR A 83 -2.70 -7.48 9.45
C TYR A 83 -4.07 -7.02 9.92
N GLY A 84 -4.33 -5.71 9.79
CA GLY A 84 -5.53 -5.06 10.30
C GLY A 84 -6.83 -5.68 9.80
N SER A 85 -6.85 -6.21 8.57
CA SER A 85 -8.03 -6.83 7.95
C SER A 85 -8.50 -8.11 8.65
N VAL A 86 -7.60 -8.84 9.33
CA VAL A 86 -7.91 -10.08 10.06
C VAL A 86 -8.03 -9.88 11.56
N MET A 87 -7.81 -8.66 12.07
CA MET A 87 -7.92 -8.40 13.49
C MET A 87 -9.39 -8.49 13.96
N PRO A 88 -9.63 -8.97 15.20
CA PRO A 88 -10.91 -8.77 15.85
C PRO A 88 -11.23 -7.28 15.86
N HIS A 89 -12.44 -6.91 15.41
CA HIS A 89 -12.85 -5.51 15.26
C HIS A 89 -11.96 -4.69 14.30
N ALA A 90 -11.51 -5.30 13.19
CA ALA A 90 -10.70 -4.69 12.13
C ALA A 90 -11.03 -3.21 11.84
N ALA A 91 -12.30 -2.89 11.58
CA ALA A 91 -12.71 -1.52 11.28
C ALA A 91 -12.42 -0.52 12.41
N ALA A 92 -12.55 -0.93 13.68
CA ALA A 92 -12.23 -0.06 14.81
C ALA A 92 -10.72 0.16 14.97
N HIS A 93 -9.92 -0.89 14.75
CA HIS A 93 -8.45 -0.82 14.75
C HIS A 93 -7.95 0.11 13.65
N LEU A 94 -8.37 -0.13 12.40
CA LEU A 94 -8.02 0.67 11.24
C LEU A 94 -8.45 2.13 11.41
N ALA A 95 -9.65 2.40 11.95
CA ALA A 95 -10.11 3.77 12.22
C ALA A 95 -9.24 4.52 13.23
N GLY A 96 -8.59 3.81 14.17
CA GLY A 96 -7.60 4.39 15.06
C GLY A 96 -6.36 4.89 14.31
N GLY A 97 -5.86 4.08 13.37
CA GLY A 97 -4.78 4.46 12.46
C GLY A 97 -5.14 5.66 11.59
N GLU A 98 -6.35 5.67 11.00
CA GLU A 98 -6.79 6.77 10.15
C GLU A 98 -6.85 8.12 10.90
N ARG A 99 -7.42 8.13 12.11
CA ARG A 99 -7.46 9.35 12.93
C ARG A 99 -6.06 9.85 13.27
N LEU A 100 -5.12 8.93 13.55
CA LEU A 100 -3.75 9.31 13.85
C LEU A 100 -3.05 9.89 12.61
N ARG A 101 -3.11 9.20 11.46
CA ARG A 101 -2.59 9.71 10.19
C ARG A 101 -3.13 11.09 9.87
N SER A 102 -4.45 11.27 9.99
CA SER A 102 -5.10 12.56 9.76
C SER A 102 -4.64 13.64 10.74
N THR A 103 -4.39 13.30 12.00
CA THR A 103 -3.86 14.24 13.01
C THR A 103 -2.42 14.64 12.69
N LEU A 104 -1.63 13.71 12.17
CA LEU A 104 -0.22 13.89 11.84
C LEU A 104 0.00 14.45 10.42
N GLY A 105 -1.05 14.62 9.62
CA GLY A 105 -0.95 15.08 8.24
C GLY A 105 -0.32 14.05 7.29
N ILE A 106 -0.35 12.76 7.64
CA ILE A 106 0.15 11.69 6.78
C ILE A 106 -0.91 11.34 5.75
N ALA A 107 -0.59 11.53 4.47
CA ALA A 107 -1.52 11.29 3.36
C ALA A 107 -1.58 9.82 2.94
N THR A 108 -0.43 9.13 2.95
CA THR A 108 -0.30 7.80 2.39
C THR A 108 -0.13 6.74 3.47
N HIS A 109 -0.85 5.63 3.32
CA HIS A 109 -0.68 4.42 4.11
C HIS A 109 -0.03 3.33 3.26
N TRP A 110 0.92 2.59 3.82
CA TRP A 110 1.53 1.43 3.21
C TRP A 110 1.11 0.19 3.98
N SER A 111 0.35 -0.68 3.32
CA SER A 111 -0.13 -1.93 3.86
C SER A 111 0.65 -3.12 3.32
N LEU A 112 0.97 -4.06 4.21
CA LEU A 112 1.50 -5.39 3.91
C LEU A 112 0.45 -6.48 4.21
N ASP A 113 -0.81 -6.07 4.34
CA ASP A 113 -1.91 -6.96 4.62
C ASP A 113 -2.27 -7.75 3.36
N ALA A 114 -1.87 -9.01 3.31
CA ALA A 114 -2.05 -9.87 2.15
C ALA A 114 -3.52 -9.95 1.68
N LEU A 115 -4.49 -9.83 2.59
CA LEU A 115 -5.90 -9.83 2.22
C LEU A 115 -6.35 -8.54 1.52
N LEU A 116 -5.55 -7.49 1.47
CA LEU A 116 -5.83 -6.29 0.67
C LEU A 116 -5.23 -6.38 -0.74
N SER A 117 -4.57 -7.50 -1.09
CA SER A 117 -3.92 -7.64 -2.39
C SER A 117 -4.89 -7.87 -3.56
N ASP A 118 -6.12 -8.29 -3.26
CA ASP A 118 -7.19 -8.45 -4.25
C ASP A 118 -8.16 -7.25 -4.16
N PRO A 119 -8.45 -6.52 -5.27
CA PRO A 119 -9.41 -5.41 -5.29
C PRO A 119 -10.81 -5.78 -4.80
N GLU A 120 -11.21 -7.04 -4.94
CA GLU A 120 -12.51 -7.56 -4.50
C GLU A 120 -12.45 -8.23 -3.12
N ALA A 121 -11.31 -8.13 -2.44
CA ALA A 121 -11.16 -8.76 -1.15
C ALA A 121 -12.10 -8.15 -0.10
N LYS A 122 -12.66 -9.03 0.74
CA LYS A 122 -13.54 -8.63 1.85
C LYS A 122 -12.88 -7.70 2.86
N GLY A 123 -11.53 -7.63 2.88
CA GLY A 123 -10.78 -6.69 3.71
C GLY A 123 -11.11 -5.23 3.40
N TRP A 124 -11.47 -4.90 2.16
CA TRP A 124 -11.80 -3.53 1.75
C TRP A 124 -13.04 -2.96 2.44
N ALA A 125 -14.01 -3.81 2.78
CA ALA A 125 -15.17 -3.37 3.57
C ALA A 125 -14.77 -2.85 4.96
N ALA A 126 -13.75 -3.45 5.59
CA ALA A 126 -13.23 -2.98 6.87
C ALA A 126 -12.48 -1.65 6.74
N VAL A 127 -11.75 -1.44 5.64
CA VAL A 127 -11.08 -0.17 5.32
C VAL A 127 -12.11 0.94 5.09
N ALA A 128 -13.18 0.66 4.33
CA ALA A 128 -14.25 1.62 4.07
C ALA A 128 -15.04 1.99 5.35
N ASP A 129 -15.37 1.00 6.19
CA ASP A 129 -15.99 1.23 7.50
C ASP A 129 -15.06 2.04 8.41
N ALA A 130 -13.76 1.75 8.39
CA ALA A 130 -12.77 2.50 9.16
C ALA A 130 -12.69 3.97 8.75
N ALA A 131 -12.65 4.26 7.44
CA ALA A 131 -12.67 5.61 6.90
C ALA A 131 -13.93 6.38 7.34
N THR A 132 -15.10 5.73 7.25
CA THR A 132 -16.38 6.30 7.72
C THR A 132 -16.35 6.61 9.21
N ARG A 133 -15.80 5.72 10.04
CA ARG A 133 -15.68 5.90 11.50
C ARG A 133 -14.66 6.96 11.90
N ALA A 134 -13.64 7.16 11.07
CA ALA A 134 -12.57 8.12 11.31
C ALA A 134 -12.91 9.51 10.76
N ASP A 135 -13.95 9.62 9.93
CA ASP A 135 -14.32 10.83 9.18
C ASP A 135 -13.15 11.37 8.35
N THR A 136 -12.37 10.45 7.78
CA THR A 136 -11.16 10.73 6.98
C THR A 136 -10.77 9.48 6.18
N THR A 137 -10.00 9.65 5.12
CA THR A 137 -9.54 8.56 4.24
C THR A 137 -8.13 8.89 3.79
N PRO A 138 -7.21 7.91 3.71
CA PRO A 138 -5.88 8.17 3.17
C PRO A 138 -6.02 8.59 1.69
N ALA A 139 -5.08 9.39 1.20
CA ALA A 139 -5.01 9.76 -0.20
C ALA A 139 -4.84 8.53 -1.10
N GLY A 140 -4.20 7.49 -0.58
CA GLY A 140 -4.16 6.16 -1.16
C GLY A 140 -3.35 5.16 -0.34
N ILE A 141 -3.30 3.93 -0.82
CA ILE A 141 -2.60 2.82 -0.17
C ILE A 141 -1.48 2.29 -1.06
N LEU A 142 -0.24 2.32 -0.58
CA LEU A 142 0.85 1.50 -1.12
C LEU A 142 0.69 0.07 -0.62
N LEU A 143 0.95 -0.92 -1.45
CA LEU A 143 0.66 -2.31 -1.15
C LEU A 143 1.86 -3.22 -1.41
N ASN A 144 2.16 -4.06 -0.40
CA ASN A 144 3.17 -5.12 -0.39
C ASN A 144 4.63 -4.64 -0.47
N TYR A 145 5.54 -5.53 -0.08
CA TYR A 145 6.98 -5.42 -0.32
C TYR A 145 7.37 -6.10 -1.62
N GLU A 146 6.89 -7.33 -1.75
CA GLU A 146 7.17 -8.19 -2.88
C GLU A 146 6.39 -7.78 -4.11
N ARG A 147 6.91 -8.21 -5.26
CA ARG A 147 6.22 -8.04 -6.53
C ARG A 147 4.83 -8.67 -6.43
N TRP A 148 3.83 -7.86 -6.73
CA TRP A 148 2.46 -8.32 -6.87
C TRP A 148 2.18 -8.70 -8.33
N ASP A 149 1.61 -9.88 -8.55
CA ASP A 149 1.26 -10.36 -9.90
C ASP A 149 -0.05 -9.75 -10.44
N GLY A 150 -0.80 -9.03 -9.60
CA GLY A 150 -2.00 -8.31 -10.01
C GLY A 150 -1.69 -6.96 -10.67
N PRO A 151 -2.72 -6.09 -10.84
CA PRO A 151 -2.52 -4.80 -11.47
C PRO A 151 -1.59 -3.91 -10.61
N ALA A 152 -0.71 -3.16 -11.28
CA ALA A 152 0.21 -2.22 -10.62
C ALA A 152 -0.52 -1.09 -9.86
N TRP A 153 -1.74 -0.77 -10.28
CA TRP A 153 -2.62 0.15 -9.60
C TRP A 153 -4.08 -0.25 -9.79
N PHE A 154 -4.93 0.08 -8.83
CA PHE A 154 -6.37 -0.12 -8.91
C PHE A 154 -7.12 0.79 -7.93
N HIS A 155 -8.43 0.86 -8.05
CA HIS A 155 -9.29 1.31 -6.95
C HIS A 155 -9.93 0.09 -6.33
N SER A 156 -10.04 0.05 -4.99
CA SER A 156 -10.88 -0.93 -4.33
C SER A 156 -12.34 -0.79 -4.77
N ASP A 157 -13.17 -1.77 -4.47
CA ASP A 157 -14.63 -1.72 -4.67
C ASP A 157 -15.33 -0.57 -3.91
N HIS A 158 -14.61 0.07 -2.98
CA HIS A 158 -15.03 1.26 -2.23
C HIS A 158 -14.32 2.56 -2.66
N GLY A 159 -13.54 2.52 -3.75
CA GLY A 159 -12.92 3.71 -4.35
C GLY A 159 -11.62 4.16 -3.70
N VAL A 160 -10.99 3.34 -2.85
CA VAL A 160 -9.66 3.65 -2.30
C VAL A 160 -8.61 3.37 -3.37
N PRO A 161 -7.79 4.35 -3.80
CA PRO A 161 -6.75 4.11 -4.79
C PRO A 161 -5.58 3.35 -4.16
N VAL A 162 -5.03 2.40 -4.92
CA VAL A 162 -3.96 1.50 -4.49
C VAL A 162 -2.87 1.46 -5.54
N LEU A 163 -1.61 1.49 -5.09
CA LEU A 163 -0.42 1.17 -5.91
C LEU A 163 0.26 -0.07 -5.33
N ALA A 164 0.44 -1.11 -6.14
CA ALA A 164 1.04 -2.37 -5.72
C ALA A 164 2.50 -2.47 -6.16
N SER A 165 3.37 -2.95 -5.27
CA SER A 165 4.81 -3.08 -5.54
C SER A 165 5.07 -3.91 -6.81
N GLN A 166 5.93 -3.38 -7.68
CA GLN A 166 6.31 -4.01 -8.95
C GLN A 166 7.66 -4.75 -8.87
N GLN A 167 8.27 -4.85 -7.69
CA GLN A 167 9.56 -5.52 -7.48
C GLN A 167 9.65 -6.28 -6.16
N SER A 168 10.61 -7.20 -6.04
CA SER A 168 11.03 -7.80 -4.77
C SER A 168 11.97 -6.83 -4.06
N SER A 169 11.50 -6.21 -2.99
CA SER A 169 12.27 -5.13 -2.34
C SER A 169 13.59 -5.60 -1.73
N TYR A 170 13.72 -6.87 -1.31
CA TYR A 170 14.90 -7.37 -0.61
C TYR A 170 15.96 -7.98 -1.52
N ASP A 171 15.59 -8.41 -2.73
CA ASP A 171 16.53 -8.99 -3.70
C ASP A 171 17.21 -7.92 -4.57
N ASP A 172 16.59 -6.75 -4.69
CA ASP A 172 17.02 -5.68 -5.59
C ASP A 172 17.72 -4.52 -4.85
N GLY A 173 18.80 -4.02 -5.45
CA GLY A 173 19.45 -2.77 -5.06
C GLY A 173 19.27 -1.68 -6.14
N PRO A 174 19.88 -0.49 -5.96
CA PRO A 174 19.68 0.62 -6.88
C PRO A 174 20.04 0.33 -8.34
N ALA A 175 21.02 -0.55 -8.61
CA ALA A 175 21.38 -0.92 -9.98
C ALA A 175 20.35 -1.83 -10.67
N GLN A 176 19.79 -2.79 -9.92
CA GLN A 176 18.72 -3.66 -10.39
C GLN A 176 17.45 -2.84 -10.66
N LEU A 177 17.08 -1.96 -9.73
CA LEU A 177 15.97 -1.02 -9.91
C LEU A 177 16.19 -0.14 -11.15
N ALA A 178 17.39 0.42 -11.35
CA ALA A 178 17.71 1.21 -12.55
C ALA A 178 17.47 0.43 -13.85
N THR A 179 17.83 -0.87 -13.86
CA THR A 179 17.60 -1.76 -15.00
C THR A 179 16.10 -1.97 -15.26
N SER A 180 15.33 -2.25 -14.19
CA SER A 180 13.88 -2.40 -14.27
C SER A 180 13.18 -1.14 -14.77
N LEU A 181 13.63 0.03 -14.34
CA LEU A 181 13.08 1.32 -14.76
C LEU A 181 13.38 1.65 -16.23
N ARG A 182 14.57 1.31 -16.73
CA ARG A 182 14.87 1.43 -18.17
C ARG A 182 13.98 0.50 -19.00
N ALA A 183 13.78 -0.74 -18.55
CA ALA A 183 12.88 -1.68 -19.22
C ALA A 183 11.42 -1.18 -19.22
N LEU A 184 10.97 -0.57 -18.11
CA LEU A 184 9.65 0.08 -18.06
C LEU A 184 9.55 1.22 -19.07
N ALA A 185 10.58 2.05 -19.22
CA ALA A 185 10.58 3.16 -20.16
C ALA A 185 10.56 2.70 -21.63
N GLU A 186 11.12 1.52 -21.93
CA GLU A 186 11.05 0.89 -23.24
C GLU A 186 9.69 0.23 -23.55
N THR A 187 8.85 0.02 -22.54
CA THR A 187 7.53 -0.61 -22.71
C THR A 187 6.60 0.33 -23.50
N PRO A 188 5.84 -0.16 -24.51
CA PRO A 188 4.90 0.69 -25.25
C PRO A 188 3.90 1.38 -24.32
N ALA A 189 3.55 2.65 -24.59
CA ALA A 189 2.61 3.42 -23.77
C ALA A 189 1.29 2.68 -23.54
N SER A 190 0.77 1.96 -24.54
CA SER A 190 -0.47 1.17 -24.40
C SER A 190 -0.38 -0.03 -23.45
N GLU A 191 0.82 -0.47 -23.09
CA GLU A 191 1.08 -1.62 -22.22
C GLU A 191 1.64 -1.20 -20.85
N ARG A 192 2.00 0.08 -20.68
CA ARG A 192 2.51 0.59 -19.42
C ARG A 192 1.40 0.74 -18.38
N PRO A 193 1.67 0.45 -17.10
CA PRO A 193 0.82 0.90 -16.02
C PRO A 193 0.82 2.44 -15.96
N LEU A 194 -0.28 3.01 -15.47
CA LEU A 194 -0.40 4.47 -15.35
C LEU A 194 0.62 5.05 -14.37
N VAL A 195 0.86 4.31 -13.28
CA VAL A 195 1.87 4.57 -12.26
C VAL A 195 2.47 3.23 -11.83
N SER A 196 3.79 3.18 -11.70
CA SER A 196 4.51 2.03 -11.13
C SER A 196 5.09 2.38 -9.76
N PHE A 197 4.68 1.65 -8.74
CA PHE A 197 5.26 1.75 -7.40
C PHE A 197 6.35 0.68 -7.20
N TYR A 198 7.49 1.11 -6.65
CA TYR A 198 8.60 0.25 -6.27
C TYR A 198 8.87 0.38 -4.77
N ALA A 199 8.63 -0.70 -4.03
CA ALA A 199 9.06 -0.85 -2.65
C ALA A 199 10.58 -1.04 -2.60
N ILE A 200 11.30 -0.19 -1.87
CA ILE A 200 12.76 -0.23 -1.79
C ILE A 200 13.17 -0.59 -0.38
N THR A 201 14.02 -1.60 -0.20
CA THR A 201 14.49 -1.91 1.14
C THR A 201 15.59 -0.98 1.64
N VAL A 202 15.46 -0.54 2.89
CA VAL A 202 16.49 0.21 3.61
C VAL A 202 17.76 -0.62 3.86
N TRP A 203 17.71 -1.94 3.72
CA TRP A 203 18.84 -2.82 4.01
C TRP A 203 19.84 -2.99 2.86
N SER A 204 19.37 -2.84 1.62
CA SER A 204 20.17 -3.00 0.39
C SER A 204 20.35 -1.68 -0.36
N SER A 205 19.63 -0.62 0.04
CA SER A 205 19.61 0.66 -0.64
C SER A 205 19.81 1.81 0.34
N THR A 206 20.41 2.88 -0.18
CA THR A 206 20.52 4.16 0.52
C THR A 206 19.96 5.26 -0.40
N TYR A 207 19.51 6.37 0.18
CA TYR A 207 19.02 7.48 -0.63
C TYR A 207 20.09 8.00 -1.60
N ASP A 208 21.35 8.11 -1.15
CA ASP A 208 22.47 8.48 -2.04
C ASP A 208 22.67 7.50 -3.20
N GLY A 209 22.54 6.20 -2.95
CA GLY A 209 22.62 5.17 -3.99
C GLY A 209 21.48 5.29 -5.01
N LEU A 210 20.27 5.61 -4.54
CA LEU A 210 19.12 5.88 -5.41
C LEU A 210 19.35 7.16 -6.23
N VAL A 211 19.79 8.26 -5.62
CA VAL A 211 20.10 9.48 -6.37
C VAL A 211 21.14 9.23 -7.45
N GLN A 212 22.20 8.46 -7.14
CA GLN A 212 23.27 8.20 -8.10
C GLN A 212 22.79 7.36 -9.30
N GLN A 213 21.95 6.35 -9.09
CA GLN A 213 21.59 5.37 -10.12
C GLN A 213 20.24 5.65 -10.79
N ILE A 214 19.32 6.30 -10.08
CA ILE A 214 17.91 6.42 -10.45
C ILE A 214 17.56 7.84 -10.89
N ALA A 215 18.02 8.88 -10.18
CA ALA A 215 17.66 10.26 -10.52
C ALA A 215 18.03 10.67 -11.96
N PRO A 216 19.19 10.27 -12.54
CA PRO A 216 19.53 10.57 -13.93
C PRO A 216 18.53 10.02 -14.95
N LEU A 217 17.78 8.97 -14.61
CA LEU A 217 16.80 8.35 -15.52
C LEU A 217 15.64 9.29 -15.88
N ALA A 218 15.40 10.33 -15.08
CA ALA A 218 14.42 11.36 -15.41
C ALA A 218 14.74 12.02 -16.76
N ASP A 219 15.99 12.41 -16.95
CA ASP A 219 16.45 13.06 -18.18
C ASP A 219 16.90 12.06 -19.25
N GLU A 220 17.48 10.92 -18.86
CA GLU A 220 18.02 9.95 -19.80
C GLU A 220 16.94 9.18 -20.57
N VAL A 221 15.86 8.80 -19.90
CA VAL A 221 14.79 7.98 -20.50
C VAL A 221 13.39 8.52 -20.21
N GLY A 222 13.27 9.75 -19.68
CA GLY A 222 12.00 10.45 -19.55
C GLY A 222 11.14 9.99 -18.36
N ILE A 223 11.74 9.55 -17.26
CA ILE A 223 10.99 9.11 -16.08
C ILE A 223 10.48 10.31 -15.27
N ARG A 224 9.19 10.28 -14.95
CA ARG A 224 8.56 11.22 -14.02
C ARG A 224 8.49 10.59 -12.63
N PHE A 225 9.40 10.98 -11.75
CA PHE A 225 9.37 10.58 -10.35
C PHE A 225 8.37 11.42 -9.57
N LEU A 226 7.56 10.76 -8.74
CA LEU A 226 6.50 11.37 -7.94
C LEU A 226 6.64 10.94 -6.48
N THR A 227 6.24 11.82 -5.56
CA THR A 227 5.92 11.37 -4.20
C THR A 227 4.69 10.46 -4.25
N PRO A 228 4.52 9.53 -3.30
CA PRO A 228 3.31 8.70 -3.22
C PRO A 228 1.99 9.48 -3.31
N ALA A 229 1.83 10.57 -2.55
CA ALA A 229 0.65 11.43 -2.56
C ALA A 229 0.43 12.12 -3.90
N ASP A 230 1.50 12.58 -4.56
CA ASP A 230 1.39 13.19 -5.89
C ASP A 230 0.93 12.16 -6.94
N ALA A 231 1.40 10.92 -6.81
CA ALA A 231 0.97 9.83 -7.66
C ALA A 231 -0.50 9.48 -7.42
N PHE A 232 -0.98 9.41 -6.18
CA PHE A 232 -2.41 9.23 -5.94
C PHE A 232 -3.25 10.39 -6.48
N ALA A 233 -2.77 11.63 -6.35
CA ALA A 233 -3.45 12.82 -6.86
C ALA A 233 -3.50 12.90 -8.39
N CYS A 234 -2.63 12.18 -9.11
CA CYS A 234 -2.62 12.16 -10.57
C CYS A 234 -3.49 11.04 -11.17
N LEU A 235 -3.95 10.06 -10.37
CA LEU A 235 -4.79 8.97 -10.83
C LEU A 235 -6.20 9.46 -11.24
N PRO A 236 -6.88 8.78 -12.17
CA PRO A 236 -8.26 9.09 -12.51
C PRO A 236 -9.16 8.87 -11.28
N ALA A 237 -10.22 9.68 -11.16
CA ALA A 237 -11.19 9.48 -10.10
C ALA A 237 -11.90 8.12 -10.23
N TRP A 238 -12.22 7.50 -9.11
CA TRP A 238 -13.04 6.31 -9.08
C TRP A 238 -14.47 6.60 -9.54
N GLU A 239 -14.99 5.75 -10.43
CA GLU A 239 -16.40 5.75 -10.82
C GLU A 239 -17.07 4.47 -10.27
N PRO A 240 -18.09 4.59 -9.41
CA PRO A 240 -18.77 3.41 -8.88
C PRO A 240 -19.44 2.61 -10.01
N PRO A 241 -19.44 1.26 -9.93
CA PRO A 241 -20.11 0.43 -10.92
C PRO A 241 -21.58 0.84 -11.07
N THR A 242 -22.00 1.14 -12.30
CA THR A 242 -23.40 1.49 -12.56
C THR A 242 -24.27 0.25 -12.31
N THR A 243 -25.11 0.29 -11.28
CA THR A 243 -26.03 -0.81 -10.94
C THR A 243 -27.09 -0.92 -12.03
N THR A 244 -26.84 -1.73 -13.05
CA THR A 244 -27.88 -2.10 -14.02
C THR A 244 -28.83 -3.04 -13.29
N THR A 245 -29.91 -2.48 -12.73
CA THR A 245 -30.95 -3.27 -12.06
C THR A 245 -31.75 -3.99 -13.14
N THR A 246 -31.34 -5.19 -13.52
CA THR A 246 -32.16 -6.07 -14.34
C THR A 246 -33.33 -6.54 -13.48
N SER A 247 -34.48 -5.89 -13.65
CA SER A 247 -35.74 -6.28 -12.99
C SER A 247 -36.20 -7.62 -13.56
N THR A 248 -35.78 -8.72 -12.95
CA THR A 248 -36.38 -10.03 -13.18
C THR A 248 -37.63 -10.13 -12.33
N THR A 249 -38.80 -9.98 -12.98
CA THR A 249 -40.10 -10.25 -12.38
C THR A 249 -40.14 -11.73 -11.94
N PRO A 250 -40.46 -12.06 -10.69
CA PRO A 250 -40.48 -13.45 -10.24
C PRO A 250 -41.71 -14.17 -10.81
N THR A 251 -41.49 -15.13 -11.70
CA THR A 251 -42.52 -16.08 -12.13
C THR A 251 -42.83 -17.01 -10.95
N THR A 252 -44.06 -16.93 -10.46
CA THR A 252 -44.58 -17.80 -9.39
C THR A 252 -44.60 -19.25 -9.88
N VAL A 253 -43.80 -20.13 -9.25
CA VAL A 253 -43.91 -21.58 -9.42
C VAL A 253 -44.63 -22.16 -8.22
N THR A 254 -45.81 -22.72 -8.46
CA THR A 254 -46.66 -23.39 -7.48
C THR A 254 -45.98 -24.69 -7.02
N SER A 255 -45.66 -24.79 -5.73
CA SER A 255 -45.15 -26.03 -5.12
C SER A 255 -46.28 -27.03 -4.91
N THR A 256 -46.04 -28.29 -5.30
CA THR A 256 -46.89 -29.43 -4.94
C THR A 256 -46.17 -30.21 -3.84
N THR A 257 -46.80 -30.30 -2.68
CA THR A 257 -46.30 -30.96 -1.48
C THR A 257 -46.35 -32.49 -1.64
N ALA A 258 -45.23 -33.17 -1.41
CA ALA A 258 -45.21 -34.60 -1.11
C ALA A 258 -44.43 -34.80 0.19
N ALA A 259 -45.09 -35.41 1.16
CA ALA A 259 -44.55 -35.73 2.48
C ALA A 259 -43.73 -37.02 2.42
N THR A 260 -42.59 -37.04 3.11
CA THR A 260 -41.96 -38.28 3.54
C THR A 260 -41.31 -38.11 4.91
N GLU A 261 -41.44 -39.16 5.70
CA GLU A 261 -41.21 -39.28 7.14
C GLU A 261 -39.74 -39.19 7.58
N GLY A 262 -39.59 -39.03 8.89
CA GLY A 262 -38.35 -38.72 9.58
C GLY A 262 -37.28 -39.82 9.56
N ALA A 263 -36.04 -39.35 9.60
CA ALA A 263 -34.89 -40.11 10.07
C ALA A 263 -33.98 -39.16 10.86
N THR A 264 -33.84 -39.45 12.16
CA THR A 264 -32.92 -38.82 13.10
C THR A 264 -31.48 -39.17 12.72
N ALA A 265 -30.64 -38.17 12.45
CA ALA A 265 -29.21 -38.35 12.23
C ALA A 265 -28.41 -37.77 13.40
N THR A 266 -27.68 -38.65 14.08
CA THR A 266 -26.70 -38.38 15.15
C THR A 266 -25.49 -37.63 14.56
N PRO A 267 -24.87 -36.67 15.27
CA PRO A 267 -23.68 -35.98 14.79
C PRO A 267 -22.44 -36.91 14.81
N PRO A 268 -21.51 -36.78 13.84
CA PRO A 268 -20.26 -37.54 13.83
C PRO A 268 -19.30 -37.05 14.95
N PRO A 269 -18.38 -37.92 15.41
CA PRO A 269 -17.44 -37.59 16.47
C PRO A 269 -16.37 -36.58 16.01
N ALA A 270 -15.89 -35.77 16.96
CA ALA A 270 -14.82 -34.80 16.76
C ALA A 270 -13.51 -35.49 16.36
N GLU A 271 -12.85 -34.98 15.32
CA GLU A 271 -11.51 -35.40 14.92
C GLU A 271 -10.43 -34.92 15.92
N PRO A 272 -9.30 -35.63 16.03
CA PRO A 272 -8.23 -35.29 16.97
C PRO A 272 -7.46 -34.06 16.49
N VAL A 273 -7.11 -33.20 17.45
CA VAL A 273 -6.16 -32.10 17.27
C VAL A 273 -4.78 -32.71 17.05
N ASP A 274 -4.26 -32.64 15.82
CA ASP A 274 -2.87 -32.97 15.53
C ASP A 274 -1.98 -31.75 15.74
N GLY A 275 -0.85 -31.98 16.39
CA GLY A 275 0.12 -30.98 16.80
C GLY A 275 1.24 -30.80 15.78
N GLY A 276 1.67 -29.54 15.61
CA GLY A 276 2.81 -29.13 14.78
C GLY A 276 2.33 -28.34 13.56
N THR A 277 2.85 -27.16 13.24
CA THR A 277 4.18 -26.60 13.45
C THR A 277 4.07 -25.09 13.62
N SER A 278 4.84 -24.53 14.56
CA SER A 278 5.08 -23.09 14.66
C SER A 278 5.87 -22.64 13.44
N TYR A 279 5.30 -21.75 12.63
CA TYR A 279 6.09 -20.92 11.72
C TYR A 279 6.51 -19.65 12.47
N VAL A 280 7.78 -19.66 12.87
CA VAL A 280 8.59 -18.46 13.15
C VAL A 280 9.51 -18.34 11.94
N GLY A 281 9.46 -17.20 11.27
CA GLY A 281 10.20 -16.91 10.05
C GLY A 281 9.48 -15.84 9.27
#